data_AF-A0A963WBN3-F1
#
_entry.id   AF-A0A963WBN3-F1
#
_cell.length_a   1.000
_cell.length_b   1.000
_cell.length_c   1.000
_cell.angle_alpha   90.00
_cell.angle_beta   90.00
_cell.angle_gamma   90.00
#
_symmetry.space_group_name_H-M   'P 1'
#
loop_
_entity.id
_entity.type
_entity.pdbx_description
1 polymer ?
#
loop_
_entity_poly.entity_id
_entity_poly.type
_entity_poly.pdbx_seq_one_letter_code
_entity_poly.pdbx_strand_id
1 'polypeptide(L)'
;MALAVLSVASEAVPLVKTGGLADVAGALPAALAPHGVDLTTLVPGYPAVIAAMGRKTTVHRWDSLLGEPARLLSGKLGDHRLLVLDCPAFFAREGGPYGHGGKDWPDNWRRFAAFGRAAADIAAGAVKGRRFAAVHAHDWQAAMTLPYLRFASARPDLPAVMTIHNMAFQGYYDKGIFGQLGLPGAAWSVDGVESYGGVGFLKAGMQAADVITTVSPSYAAEIRQPEFGMGLEGLVALRGDRVRGILNGIDAAVWNPASDADIAAKYTAHTLDKRMANKRALEAEFGLESDDGPLFTVVSRLTWQ
;
A
#
# COMPACT_ATOMS: atom_id res chain seq x y z
N MET A 1 -8.06 24.20 9.04
CA MET A 1 -7.86 23.77 7.63
C MET A 1 -7.61 22.27 7.65
N ALA A 2 -8.11 21.52 6.66
CA ALA A 2 -7.85 20.09 6.58
C ALA A 2 -6.38 19.83 6.17
N LEU A 3 -5.76 18.82 6.77
CA LEU A 3 -4.41 18.36 6.45
C LEU A 3 -4.44 17.56 5.15
N ALA A 4 -3.94 18.12 4.05
CA ALA A 4 -3.89 17.43 2.76
C ALA A 4 -2.73 16.43 2.72
N VAL A 5 -3.00 15.15 2.48
CA VAL A 5 -1.98 14.08 2.47
C VAL A 5 -2.01 13.34 1.14
N LEU A 6 -0.83 13.10 0.56
CA LEU A 6 -0.68 12.22 -0.59
C LEU A 6 -0.45 10.78 -0.09
N SER A 7 -1.46 9.92 -0.23
CA SER A 7 -1.33 8.48 -0.02
C SER A 7 -0.85 7.82 -1.30
N VAL A 8 0.18 6.97 -1.21
CA VAL A 8 0.82 6.32 -2.36
C VAL A 8 0.78 4.82 -2.12
N ALA A 9 -0.03 4.12 -2.91
CA ALA A 9 -0.27 2.69 -2.76
C ALA A 9 -0.34 2.00 -4.12
N SER A 10 0.24 0.81 -4.25
CA SER A 10 0.12 0.00 -5.47
C SER A 10 -1.27 -0.59 -5.64
N GLU A 11 -2.06 -0.71 -4.59
CA GLU A 11 -3.41 -1.27 -4.64
C GLU A 11 -4.34 -0.56 -3.67
N ALA A 12 -5.63 -0.51 -3.99
CA ALA A 12 -6.66 0.13 -3.18
C ALA A 12 -8.03 -0.43 -3.56
N VAL A 13 -8.83 -0.86 -2.58
CA VAL A 13 -10.22 -1.26 -2.84
C VAL A 13 -11.08 -0.04 -3.18
N PRO A 14 -12.13 -0.21 -4.01
CA PRO A 14 -12.49 -1.39 -4.80
C PRO A 14 -11.74 -1.56 -6.14
N LEU A 15 -10.70 -0.76 -6.43
CA LEU A 15 -10.10 -0.71 -7.77
C LEU A 15 -9.24 -1.93 -8.10
N VAL A 16 -8.36 -2.32 -7.18
CA VAL A 16 -7.47 -3.48 -7.34
C VAL A 16 -7.06 -3.98 -5.96
N LYS A 17 -7.01 -5.30 -5.78
CA LYS A 17 -6.70 -5.95 -4.50
C LYS A 17 -5.93 -7.25 -4.72
N THR A 18 -4.85 -7.42 -3.97
CA THR A 18 -4.13 -8.68 -3.83
C THR A 18 -3.97 -9.10 -2.37
N GLY A 19 -4.08 -8.15 -1.44
CA GLY A 19 -4.02 -8.42 0.00
C GLY A 19 -4.59 -7.29 0.85
N GLY A 20 -4.25 -7.29 2.15
CA GLY A 20 -4.77 -6.35 3.14
C GLY A 20 -4.33 -4.89 2.92
N LEU A 21 -3.25 -4.65 2.16
CA LEU A 21 -2.84 -3.29 1.79
C LEU A 21 -4.00 -2.55 1.11
N ALA A 22 -4.66 -3.19 0.15
CA ALA A 22 -5.72 -2.57 -0.61
C ALA A 22 -6.91 -2.16 0.28
N ASP A 23 -7.24 -2.98 1.28
CA ASP A 23 -8.31 -2.69 2.24
C ASP A 23 -7.98 -1.43 3.04
N VAL A 24 -6.76 -1.32 3.55
CA VAL A 24 -6.31 -0.13 4.28
C VAL A 24 -6.29 1.09 3.36
N ALA A 25 -5.66 0.99 2.19
CA ALA A 25 -5.52 2.11 1.26
C ALA A 25 -6.88 2.62 0.72
N GLY A 26 -7.87 1.72 0.60
CA GLY A 26 -9.24 2.08 0.18
C GLY A 26 -10.10 2.65 1.31
N ALA A 27 -9.95 2.17 2.55
CA ALA A 27 -10.78 2.61 3.67
C ALA A 27 -10.23 3.85 4.41
N LEU A 28 -8.91 4.02 4.45
CA LEU A 28 -8.24 5.07 5.21
C LEU A 28 -8.70 6.50 4.84
N PRO A 29 -8.94 6.86 3.56
CA PRO A 29 -9.44 8.18 3.19
C PRO A 29 -10.76 8.54 3.87
N ALA A 30 -11.74 7.62 3.87
CA ALA A 30 -13.03 7.83 4.52
C ALA A 30 -12.89 7.89 6.05
N ALA A 31 -12.06 7.03 6.62
CA ALA A 31 -11.85 6.96 8.06
C ALA A 31 -11.17 8.22 8.63
N LEU A 32 -10.27 8.86 7.88
CA LEU A 32 -9.54 10.04 8.35
C LEU A 32 -10.23 11.38 8.02
N ALA A 33 -11.18 11.41 7.09
CA ALA A 33 -11.89 12.64 6.71
C ALA A 33 -12.60 13.33 7.90
N PRO A 34 -13.30 12.62 8.82
CA PRO A 34 -13.88 13.22 10.03
C PRO A 34 -12.84 13.82 10.99
N HIS A 35 -11.59 13.39 10.90
CA HIS A 35 -10.47 13.90 11.70
C HIS A 35 -9.72 15.06 11.02
N GLY A 36 -10.28 15.62 9.95
CA GLY A 36 -9.72 16.77 9.26
C GLY A 36 -8.50 16.44 8.39
N VAL A 37 -8.34 15.19 7.95
CA VAL A 37 -7.31 14.79 7.00
C VAL A 37 -7.94 14.53 5.63
N ASP A 38 -7.47 15.23 4.61
CA ASP A 38 -7.95 15.14 3.24
C ASP A 38 -6.95 14.32 2.42
N LEU A 39 -7.19 13.00 2.33
CA LEU A 39 -6.32 12.09 1.58
C LEU A 39 -6.62 12.16 0.08
N THR A 40 -5.55 12.31 -0.71
CA THR A 40 -5.55 11.99 -2.13
C THR A 40 -4.75 10.71 -2.34
N THR A 41 -5.38 9.67 -2.86
CA THR A 41 -4.72 8.39 -3.15
C THR A 41 -4.14 8.41 -4.55
N LEU A 42 -2.86 8.08 -4.69
CA LEU A 42 -2.18 7.82 -5.95
C LEU A 42 -2.02 6.32 -6.13
N VAL A 43 -2.48 5.80 -7.27
CA VAL A 43 -2.37 4.39 -7.67
C VAL A 43 -1.82 4.25 -9.10
N PRO A 44 -1.25 3.09 -9.46
CA PRO A 44 -0.88 2.81 -10.85
C PRO A 44 -2.11 2.65 -11.76
N GLY A 45 -1.97 3.06 -13.02
CA GLY A 45 -3.00 2.94 -14.05
C GLY A 45 -3.15 1.54 -14.62
N TYR A 46 -3.48 0.56 -13.78
CA TYR A 46 -3.86 -0.78 -14.24
C TYR A 46 -5.14 -0.74 -15.09
N PRO A 47 -5.38 -1.73 -15.98
CA PRO A 47 -6.58 -1.76 -16.81
C PRO A 47 -7.88 -1.63 -16.01
N ALA A 48 -7.99 -2.35 -14.88
CA ALA A 48 -9.15 -2.28 -13.98
C ALA A 48 -9.32 -0.88 -13.35
N VAL A 49 -8.22 -0.24 -12.95
CA VAL A 49 -8.23 1.13 -12.40
C VAL A 49 -8.73 2.12 -13.45
N ILE A 50 -8.15 2.08 -14.65
CA ILE A 50 -8.50 2.99 -15.74
C ILE A 50 -9.95 2.84 -16.19
N ALA A 51 -10.46 1.60 -16.19
CA ALA A 51 -11.84 1.27 -16.51
C ALA A 51 -12.83 1.75 -15.42
N ALA A 52 -12.46 1.60 -14.14
CA ALA A 52 -13.28 2.07 -13.02
C ALA A 52 -13.29 3.60 -12.86
N MET A 53 -12.31 4.31 -13.43
CA MET A 53 -12.34 5.78 -13.48
C MET A 53 -13.48 6.26 -14.37
N GLY A 54 -14.49 6.91 -13.77
CA GLY A 54 -15.51 7.69 -14.47
C GLY A 54 -14.92 8.93 -15.16
N ARG A 55 -15.38 10.13 -14.78
CA ARG A 55 -14.82 11.38 -15.34
C ARG A 55 -13.37 11.56 -14.86
N LYS A 56 -12.45 11.69 -15.82
CA LYS A 56 -11.01 11.86 -15.58
C LYS A 56 -10.43 13.00 -16.40
N THR A 57 -9.38 13.62 -15.89
CA THR A 57 -8.66 14.70 -16.58
C THR A 57 -7.16 14.54 -16.41
N THR A 58 -6.41 14.71 -17.49
CA THR A 58 -4.95 14.74 -17.43
C THR A 58 -4.50 16.04 -16.77
N VAL A 59 -3.77 15.95 -15.67
CA VAL A 59 -3.30 17.09 -14.88
C VAL A 59 -1.78 17.30 -14.96
N HIS A 60 -1.04 16.31 -15.48
CA HIS A 60 0.39 16.39 -15.69
C HIS A 60 0.85 15.36 -16.74
N ARG A 61 2.01 15.58 -17.35
CA ARG A 61 2.64 14.68 -18.33
C ARG A 61 4.14 14.62 -18.08
N TRP A 62 4.70 13.43 -18.19
CA TRP A 62 6.13 13.20 -18.23
C TRP A 62 6.50 12.75 -19.64
N ASP A 63 7.46 13.43 -20.26
CA ASP A 63 8.02 13.00 -21.55
C ASP A 63 8.84 11.71 -21.37
N SER A 64 9.50 11.57 -20.21
CA SER A 64 10.22 10.37 -19.81
C SER A 64 10.19 10.20 -18.29
N LEU A 65 9.48 9.19 -17.83
CA LEU A 65 9.46 8.71 -16.47
C LEU A 65 10.16 7.36 -16.43
N LEU A 66 11.45 7.37 -16.10
CA LEU A 66 12.32 6.19 -16.14
C LEU A 66 12.33 5.54 -17.53
N GLY A 67 12.37 6.37 -18.57
CA GLY A 67 12.46 5.94 -19.98
C GLY A 67 11.14 5.74 -20.70
N GLU A 68 9.99 5.90 -20.03
CA GLU A 68 8.67 5.76 -20.66
C GLU A 68 7.84 7.05 -20.54
N PRO A 69 7.07 7.47 -21.56
CA PRO A 69 6.15 8.58 -21.42
C PRO A 69 4.99 8.20 -20.50
N ALA A 70 4.57 9.13 -19.65
CA ALA A 70 3.50 8.91 -18.69
C ALA A 70 2.60 10.13 -18.53
N ARG A 71 1.42 9.93 -17.97
CA ARG A 71 0.47 11.02 -17.67
C ARG A 71 -0.19 10.79 -16.32
N LEU A 72 -0.43 11.88 -15.62
CA LEU A 72 -1.16 11.87 -14.35
C LEU A 72 -2.63 12.18 -14.63
N LEU A 73 -3.49 11.23 -14.31
CA LEU A 73 -4.94 11.41 -14.40
C LEU A 73 -5.47 11.79 -13.02
N SER A 74 -6.36 12.77 -12.98
CA SER A 74 -7.15 13.10 -11.79
C SER A 74 -8.58 12.65 -11.98
N GLY A 75 -9.14 12.03 -10.95
CA GLY A 75 -10.55 11.67 -10.87
C GLY A 75 -11.01 11.56 -9.43
N LYS A 76 -12.11 10.85 -9.24
CA LYS A 76 -12.61 10.47 -7.92
C LYS A 76 -13.09 9.03 -7.93
N LEU A 77 -13.09 8.41 -6.75
CA LEU A 77 -13.77 7.16 -6.47
C LEU A 77 -14.77 7.42 -5.35
N GLY A 78 -16.06 7.48 -5.70
CA GLY A 78 -17.05 8.12 -4.84
C GLY A 78 -16.65 9.57 -4.56
N ASP A 79 -16.53 9.94 -3.29
CA ASP A 79 -16.07 11.26 -2.86
C ASP A 79 -14.55 11.37 -2.68
N HIS A 80 -13.82 10.25 -2.74
CA HIS A 80 -12.38 10.21 -2.50
C HIS A 80 -11.59 10.71 -3.70
N ARG A 81 -10.60 11.57 -3.45
CA ARG A 81 -9.73 12.11 -4.51
C ARG A 81 -8.74 11.05 -4.96
N LEU A 82 -8.73 10.80 -6.26
CA LEU A 82 -7.88 9.80 -6.88
C LEU A 82 -6.95 10.44 -7.90
N LEU A 83 -5.67 10.10 -7.81
CA LEU A 83 -4.68 10.30 -8.83
C LEU A 83 -4.28 8.93 -9.39
N VAL A 84 -4.11 8.85 -10.70
CA VAL A 84 -3.71 7.61 -11.38
C VAL A 84 -2.51 7.91 -12.27
N LEU A 85 -1.42 7.18 -12.03
CA LEU A 85 -0.27 7.18 -12.92
C LEU A 85 -0.55 6.30 -14.13
N ASP A 86 -0.99 6.92 -15.22
CA ASP A 86 -1.21 6.22 -16.48
C ASP A 86 0.10 6.17 -17.28
N CYS A 87 0.76 5.02 -17.20
CA CYS A 87 1.96 4.67 -17.94
C CYS A 87 1.76 3.27 -18.56
N PRO A 88 1.13 3.18 -19.74
CA PRO A 88 0.71 1.91 -20.31
C PRO A 88 1.84 0.88 -20.46
N ALA A 89 3.05 1.30 -20.84
CA ALA A 89 4.22 0.42 -20.95
C ALA A 89 4.55 -0.35 -19.65
N PHE A 90 4.25 0.26 -18.50
CA PHE A 90 4.47 -0.35 -17.19
C PHE A 90 3.23 -1.06 -16.64
N PHE A 91 2.03 -0.49 -16.78
CA PHE A 91 0.88 -0.94 -15.99
C PHE A 91 -0.29 -1.52 -16.81
N ALA A 92 -0.37 -1.27 -18.12
CA ALA A 92 -1.44 -1.80 -18.96
C ALA A 92 -1.13 -3.23 -19.43
N ARG A 93 -1.12 -4.18 -18.48
CA ARG A 93 -0.79 -5.60 -18.73
C ARG A 93 -1.96 -6.51 -18.37
N GLU A 94 -2.04 -7.62 -19.09
CA GLU A 94 -2.88 -8.75 -18.70
C GLU A 94 -2.22 -9.54 -17.56
N GLY A 95 -3.02 -10.03 -16.61
CA GLY A 95 -2.55 -10.65 -15.39
C GLY A 95 -2.69 -9.75 -14.16
N GLY A 96 -1.92 -10.06 -13.11
CA GLY A 96 -1.98 -9.35 -11.84
C GLY A 96 -1.11 -8.09 -11.80
N PRO A 97 -1.30 -7.23 -10.78
CA PRO A 97 -0.52 -6.01 -10.58
C PRO A 97 1.00 -6.23 -10.53
N TYR A 98 1.43 -7.38 -10.02
CA TYR A 98 2.84 -7.70 -9.75
C TYR A 98 3.42 -8.79 -10.65
N GLY A 99 2.57 -9.56 -11.34
CA GLY A 99 3.02 -10.69 -12.14
C GLY A 99 1.90 -11.43 -12.84
N HIS A 100 2.25 -12.52 -13.51
CA HIS A 100 1.32 -13.43 -14.15
C HIS A 100 1.76 -14.88 -13.90
N GLY A 101 0.82 -15.78 -13.63
CA GLY A 101 1.11 -17.21 -13.42
C GLY A 101 2.08 -17.48 -12.25
N GLY A 102 1.98 -16.71 -11.17
CA GLY A 102 2.84 -16.86 -9.98
C GLY A 102 4.27 -16.36 -10.15
N LYS A 103 4.60 -15.71 -11.28
CA LYS A 103 5.92 -15.10 -11.52
C LYS A 103 5.79 -13.59 -11.57
N ASP A 104 6.72 -12.92 -10.89
CA ASP A 104 6.87 -11.47 -10.93
C ASP A 104 7.16 -10.97 -12.35
N TRP A 105 6.68 -9.77 -12.67
CA TRP A 105 7.14 -9.07 -13.86
C TRP A 105 8.63 -8.75 -13.71
N PRO A 106 9.50 -9.10 -14.69
CA PRO A 106 10.95 -8.88 -14.59
C PRO A 106 11.36 -7.42 -14.37
N ASP A 107 10.51 -6.48 -14.80
CA ASP A 107 10.70 -5.04 -14.68
C ASP A 107 9.94 -4.42 -13.50
N ASN A 108 9.47 -5.21 -12.52
CA ASN A 108 8.82 -4.71 -11.30
C ASN A 108 9.63 -3.57 -10.64
N TRP A 109 10.95 -3.70 -10.58
CA TRP A 109 11.83 -2.65 -10.07
C TRP A 109 11.62 -1.32 -10.82
N ARG A 110 11.53 -1.35 -12.16
CA ARG A 110 11.42 -0.16 -13.00
C ARG A 110 10.01 0.44 -12.92
N ARG A 111 8.99 -0.43 -12.95
CA ARG A 111 7.57 -0.05 -12.82
C ARG A 111 7.34 0.72 -11.53
N PHE A 112 7.80 0.18 -10.40
CA PHE A 112 7.56 0.78 -9.09
C PHE A 112 8.56 1.89 -8.74
N ALA A 113 9.76 1.91 -9.32
CA ALA A 113 10.62 3.09 -9.29
C ALA A 113 9.98 4.27 -10.04
N ALA A 114 9.41 4.05 -11.23
CA ALA A 114 8.67 5.07 -11.97
C ALA A 114 7.47 5.58 -11.16
N PHE A 115 6.72 4.68 -10.52
CA PHE A 115 5.62 5.04 -9.62
C PHE A 115 6.08 5.92 -8.46
N GLY A 116 7.15 5.53 -7.76
CA GLY A 116 7.74 6.34 -6.69
C GLY A 116 8.27 7.69 -7.19
N ARG A 117 8.87 7.75 -8.37
CA ARG A 117 9.36 9.01 -8.96
C ARG A 117 8.21 9.97 -9.25
N ALA A 118 7.14 9.50 -9.88
CA ALA A 118 5.95 10.32 -10.13
C ALA A 118 5.32 10.81 -8.82
N ALA A 119 5.23 9.94 -7.81
CA ALA A 119 4.73 10.31 -6.49
C ALA A 119 5.59 11.41 -5.83
N ALA A 120 6.92 11.31 -5.94
CA ALA A 120 7.84 12.32 -5.43
C ALA A 120 7.70 13.65 -6.16
N ASP A 121 7.59 13.64 -7.50
CA ASP A 121 7.38 14.84 -8.30
C ASP A 121 6.06 15.54 -7.90
N ILE A 122 4.98 14.77 -7.69
CA ILE A 122 3.68 15.28 -7.23
C ILE A 122 3.81 15.91 -5.84
N ALA A 123 4.43 15.21 -4.90
CA ALA A 123 4.62 15.65 -3.52
C ALA A 123 5.52 16.90 -3.43
N ALA A 124 6.53 17.01 -4.29
CA ALA A 124 7.41 18.18 -4.41
C ALA A 124 6.76 19.37 -5.14
N GLY A 125 5.53 19.23 -5.63
CA GLY A 125 4.75 20.33 -6.22
C GLY A 125 4.94 20.53 -7.72
N ALA A 126 5.44 19.53 -8.45
CA ALA A 126 5.55 19.59 -9.92
C ALA A 126 4.17 19.70 -10.62
N VAL A 127 3.09 19.33 -9.92
CA VAL A 127 1.72 19.40 -10.43
C VAL A 127 1.03 20.65 -9.89
N LYS A 128 0.82 21.63 -10.77
CA LYS A 128 0.21 22.93 -10.42
C LYS A 128 -1.13 22.74 -9.71
N GLY A 129 -1.33 23.50 -8.63
CA GLY A 129 -2.58 23.48 -7.86
C GLY A 129 -2.71 22.29 -6.91
N ARG A 130 -1.67 21.45 -6.78
CA ARG A 130 -1.61 20.36 -5.80
C ARG A 130 -0.46 20.61 -4.84
N ARG A 131 -0.80 20.76 -3.57
CA ARG A 131 0.16 20.84 -2.45
C ARG A 131 -0.29 19.88 -1.38
N PHE A 132 0.66 19.20 -0.78
CA PHE A 132 0.44 18.25 0.30
C PHE A 132 1.25 18.69 1.50
N ALA A 133 0.72 18.39 2.68
CA ALA A 133 1.36 18.64 3.96
C ALA A 133 2.13 17.41 4.47
N ALA A 134 1.88 16.23 3.90
CA ALA A 134 2.66 15.02 4.13
C ALA A 134 2.52 14.05 2.94
N VAL A 135 3.46 13.11 2.83
CA VAL A 135 3.38 11.93 1.97
C VAL A 135 3.32 10.67 2.81
N HIS A 136 2.47 9.73 2.42
CA HIS A 136 2.27 8.46 3.09
C HIS A 136 2.42 7.32 2.07
N ALA A 137 3.56 6.65 2.10
CA ALA A 137 3.88 5.53 1.21
C ALA A 137 3.54 4.19 1.87
N HIS A 138 2.96 3.27 1.10
CA HIS A 138 2.58 1.93 1.56
C HIS A 138 3.37 0.85 0.81
N ASP A 139 4.10 0.03 1.58
CA ASP A 139 4.95 -1.08 1.11
C ASP A 139 6.03 -0.73 0.06
N TRP A 140 6.82 -1.74 -0.29
CA TRP A 140 8.01 -1.61 -1.15
C TRP A 140 7.72 -0.96 -2.52
N GLN A 141 6.50 -1.13 -3.04
CA GLN A 141 6.09 -0.58 -4.33
C GLN A 141 6.06 0.95 -4.32
N ALA A 142 5.62 1.56 -3.21
CA ALA A 142 5.58 3.00 -3.04
C ALA A 142 6.83 3.56 -2.35
N ALA A 143 7.64 2.70 -1.73
CA ALA A 143 8.76 3.07 -0.88
C ALA A 143 9.76 4.02 -1.57
N MET A 144 10.02 3.85 -2.87
CA MET A 144 10.94 4.69 -3.64
C MET A 144 10.52 6.16 -3.74
N THR A 145 9.26 6.49 -3.44
CA THR A 145 8.81 7.90 -3.31
C THR A 145 9.72 8.69 -2.36
N LEU A 146 10.08 8.08 -1.23
CA LEU A 146 10.79 8.77 -0.15
C LEU A 146 12.28 9.03 -0.46
N PRO A 147 13.09 8.08 -0.99
CA PRO A 147 14.43 8.40 -1.43
C PRO A 147 14.45 9.40 -2.60
N TYR A 148 13.48 9.38 -3.52
CA TYR A 148 13.40 10.42 -4.56
C TYR A 148 13.19 11.82 -3.97
N LEU A 149 12.35 11.96 -2.94
CA LEU A 149 12.18 13.23 -2.22
C LEU A 149 13.44 13.63 -1.45
N ARG A 150 14.06 12.68 -0.74
CA ARG A 150 15.26 12.91 0.08
C ARG A 150 16.46 13.37 -0.75
N PHE A 151 16.64 12.80 -1.94
CA PHE A 151 17.75 13.08 -2.85
C PHE A 151 17.40 14.05 -3.98
N ALA A 152 16.23 14.69 -3.93
CA ALA A 152 15.87 15.75 -4.86
C ALA A 152 16.84 16.94 -4.70
N SER A 153 17.15 17.62 -5.81
CA SER A 153 18.03 18.80 -5.81
C SER A 153 17.48 19.92 -4.94
N ALA A 154 16.16 20.08 -4.91
CA ALA A 154 15.44 20.92 -3.96
C ALA A 154 14.58 20.01 -3.07
N ARG A 155 15.18 19.49 -1.99
CA ARG A 155 14.45 18.66 -1.02
C ARG A 155 13.30 19.47 -0.41
N PRO A 156 12.04 19.03 -0.58
CA PRO A 156 10.92 19.68 0.09
C PRO A 156 10.97 19.40 1.59
N ASP A 157 10.58 20.39 2.39
CA ASP A 157 10.27 20.19 3.81
C ASP A 157 8.88 19.55 3.91
N LEU A 158 8.84 18.23 3.69
CA LEU A 158 7.62 17.45 3.63
C LEU A 158 7.76 16.20 4.51
N PRO A 159 6.97 16.10 5.59
CA PRO A 159 6.89 14.90 6.40
C PRO A 159 6.57 13.64 5.58
N ALA A 160 7.36 12.59 5.79
CA ALA A 160 7.28 11.33 5.10
C ALA A 160 6.95 10.17 6.05
N VAL A 161 5.84 9.49 5.78
CA VAL A 161 5.41 8.28 6.49
C VAL A 161 5.56 7.07 5.59
N MET A 162 6.16 6.00 6.12
CA MET A 162 6.26 4.70 5.46
C MET A 162 5.47 3.66 6.25
N THR A 163 4.42 3.09 5.67
CA THR A 163 3.71 1.94 6.26
C THR A 163 4.20 0.63 5.68
N ILE A 164 4.52 -0.30 6.56
CA ILE A 164 4.87 -1.69 6.23
C ILE A 164 3.66 -2.57 6.58
N HIS A 165 3.01 -3.13 5.56
CA HIS A 165 1.93 -4.11 5.73
C HIS A 165 2.46 -5.54 5.77
N ASN A 166 3.58 -5.80 5.09
CA ASN A 166 4.26 -7.09 5.17
C ASN A 166 5.77 -6.96 4.90
N MET A 167 6.58 -7.13 5.95
CA MET A 167 8.05 -7.05 5.90
C MET A 167 8.69 -8.10 4.96
N ALA A 168 8.00 -9.19 4.63
CA ALA A 168 8.52 -10.21 3.74
C ALA A 168 8.69 -9.71 2.29
N PHE A 169 7.95 -8.67 1.88
CA PHE A 169 8.03 -8.11 0.54
C PHE A 169 8.88 -6.83 0.53
N GLN A 170 10.16 -6.97 0.21
CA GLN A 170 11.12 -5.86 0.36
C GLN A 170 11.46 -5.11 -0.94
N GLY A 171 11.13 -5.67 -2.10
CA GLY A 171 11.58 -5.12 -3.39
C GLY A 171 13.10 -5.08 -3.48
N TYR A 172 13.76 -6.22 -3.25
CA TYR A 172 15.20 -6.37 -3.37
C TYR A 172 15.59 -6.71 -4.82
N TYR A 173 16.59 -6.03 -5.34
CA TYR A 173 17.09 -6.21 -6.70
C TYR A 173 18.61 -6.16 -6.76
N ASP A 174 19.20 -6.72 -7.82
CA ASP A 174 20.64 -6.66 -8.05
C ASP A 174 21.15 -5.22 -8.25
N LYS A 175 22.41 -4.97 -7.91
CA LYS A 175 23.11 -3.70 -8.09
C LYS A 175 22.96 -3.09 -9.48
N GLY A 176 22.87 -3.92 -10.53
CA GLY A 176 22.82 -3.51 -11.92
C GLY A 176 21.66 -2.56 -12.26
N ILE A 177 20.61 -2.50 -11.44
CA ILE A 177 19.49 -1.57 -11.68
C ILE A 177 19.81 -0.13 -11.25
N PHE A 178 20.78 0.11 -10.36
CA PHE A 178 20.97 1.41 -9.71
C PHE A 178 21.16 2.57 -10.70
N GLY A 179 21.99 2.37 -11.72
CA GLY A 179 22.25 3.39 -12.74
C GLY A 179 21.02 3.81 -13.55
N GLN A 180 19.97 2.97 -13.53
CA GLN A 180 18.71 3.22 -14.25
C GLN A 180 17.66 3.90 -13.37
N LEU A 181 17.88 4.02 -12.05
CA LEU A 181 16.91 4.60 -11.12
C LEU A 181 16.85 6.14 -11.19
N GLY A 182 17.79 6.80 -11.86
CA GLY A 182 17.82 8.26 -11.95
C GLY A 182 18.03 8.96 -10.60
N LEU A 183 18.70 8.27 -9.66
CA LEU A 183 19.16 8.81 -8.37
C LEU A 183 20.62 9.31 -8.49
N PRO A 184 21.03 10.31 -7.71
CA PRO A 184 22.43 10.74 -7.67
C PRO A 184 23.32 9.66 -7.06
N GLY A 185 24.62 9.67 -7.39
CA GLY A 185 25.59 8.69 -6.87
C GLY A 185 25.63 8.60 -5.35
N ALA A 186 25.37 9.70 -4.64
CA ALA A 186 25.29 9.72 -3.16
C ALA A 186 24.16 8.83 -2.58
N ALA A 187 23.15 8.50 -3.38
CA ALA A 187 22.09 7.57 -2.98
C ALA A 187 22.58 6.12 -2.89
N TRP A 188 23.72 5.78 -3.52
CA TRP A 188 24.37 4.48 -3.38
C TRP A 188 25.15 4.38 -2.07
N SER A 189 24.42 4.29 -0.96
CA SER A 189 24.99 4.16 0.38
C SER A 189 24.05 3.38 1.30
N VAL A 190 24.59 2.91 2.42
CA VAL A 190 23.83 2.29 3.51
C VAL A 190 22.78 3.26 4.07
N ASP A 191 23.00 4.57 3.95
CA ASP A 191 22.00 5.60 4.30
C ASP A 191 21.03 5.94 3.17
N GLY A 192 21.22 5.35 1.99
CA GLY A 192 20.36 5.47 0.82
C GLY A 192 19.75 4.13 0.43
N VAL A 193 19.86 3.77 -0.85
CA VAL A 193 19.16 2.62 -1.44
C VAL A 193 19.91 1.30 -1.36
N GLU A 194 21.22 1.33 -1.06
CA GLU A 194 22.05 0.14 -1.02
C GLU A 194 21.62 -0.78 0.12
N SER A 195 21.53 -2.08 -0.16
CA SER A 195 21.18 -3.11 0.81
C SER A 195 21.90 -4.40 0.41
N TYR A 196 22.75 -4.96 1.27
CA TYR A 196 23.45 -6.25 1.04
C TYR A 196 24.09 -6.39 -0.36
N GLY A 197 24.67 -5.32 -0.90
CA GLY A 197 25.29 -5.29 -2.22
C GLY A 197 24.32 -5.09 -3.39
N GLY A 198 23.00 -5.08 -3.15
CA GLY A 198 21.95 -4.78 -4.11
C GLY A 198 21.18 -3.50 -3.77
N VAL A 199 19.96 -3.41 -4.29
CA VAL A 199 19.05 -2.27 -4.11
C VAL A 199 17.83 -2.76 -3.33
N GLY A 200 17.55 -2.20 -2.16
CA GLY A 200 16.38 -2.56 -1.35
C GLY A 200 15.35 -1.43 -1.32
N PHE A 201 14.22 -1.58 -2.01
CA PHE A 201 13.20 -0.52 -2.10
C PHE A 201 12.54 -0.22 -0.75
N LEU A 202 12.07 -1.24 -0.04
CA LEU A 202 11.46 -1.07 1.29
C LEU A 202 12.46 -0.45 2.27
N LYS A 203 13.67 -1.00 2.31
CA LYS A 203 14.77 -0.50 3.12
C LYS A 203 15.07 0.97 2.83
N ALA A 204 15.10 1.37 1.56
CA ALA A 204 15.33 2.75 1.16
C ALA A 204 14.21 3.68 1.61
N GLY A 205 12.95 3.25 1.48
CA GLY A 205 11.79 3.98 1.97
C GLY A 205 11.84 4.17 3.48
N MET A 206 12.09 3.10 4.24
CA MET A 206 12.29 3.14 5.70
C MET A 206 13.43 4.09 6.09
N GLN A 207 14.53 4.07 5.33
CA GLN A 207 15.69 4.93 5.59
C GLN A 207 15.41 6.40 5.25
N ALA A 208 14.49 6.70 4.34
CA ALA A 208 14.11 8.07 3.97
C ALA A 208 12.90 8.61 4.74
N ALA A 209 12.14 7.76 5.44
CA ALA A 209 10.95 8.15 6.20
C ALA A 209 11.29 8.91 7.48
N ASP A 210 10.41 9.83 7.89
CA ASP A 210 10.44 10.45 9.21
C ASP A 210 9.81 9.54 10.27
N VAL A 211 8.73 8.86 9.89
CA VAL A 211 8.03 7.88 10.73
C VAL A 211 7.73 6.62 9.92
N ILE A 212 7.96 5.47 10.54
CA ILE A 212 7.55 4.16 10.01
C ILE A 212 6.33 3.72 10.81
N THR A 213 5.30 3.26 10.13
CA THR A 213 4.15 2.64 10.77
C THR A 213 3.93 1.20 10.29
N THR A 214 3.21 0.43 11.08
CA THR A 214 2.79 -0.91 10.71
C THR A 214 1.43 -1.24 11.33
N VAL A 215 0.87 -2.39 10.99
CA VAL A 215 -0.56 -2.72 11.15
C VAL A 215 -0.98 -3.15 12.55
N SER A 216 -0.06 -3.24 13.52
CA SER A 216 -0.38 -3.44 14.94
C SER A 216 0.80 -3.11 15.85
N PRO A 217 0.57 -2.75 17.13
CA PRO A 217 1.63 -2.58 18.13
C PRO A 217 2.50 -3.83 18.33
N SER A 218 1.88 -5.02 18.33
CA SER A 218 2.61 -6.29 18.45
C SER A 218 3.53 -6.51 17.25
N TYR A 219 3.02 -6.30 16.03
CA TYR A 219 3.84 -6.47 14.83
C TYR A 219 4.99 -5.47 14.78
N ALA A 220 4.80 -4.24 15.27
CA ALA A 220 5.87 -3.25 15.42
C ALA A 220 6.98 -3.67 16.40
N ALA A 221 6.65 -4.50 17.39
CA ALA A 221 7.61 -5.09 18.31
C ALA A 221 8.28 -6.33 17.70
N GLU A 222 7.52 -7.16 16.98
CA GLU A 222 8.00 -8.37 16.31
C GLU A 222 9.06 -8.04 15.26
N ILE A 223 8.82 -7.08 14.35
CA ILE A 223 9.77 -6.73 13.26
C ILE A 223 11.10 -6.11 13.76
N ARG A 224 11.26 -5.90 15.07
CA ARG A 224 12.54 -5.52 15.70
C ARG A 224 13.38 -6.74 16.07
N GLN A 225 12.79 -7.92 16.08
CA GLN A 225 13.47 -9.17 16.39
C GLN A 225 13.99 -9.81 15.09
N PRO A 226 15.18 -10.43 15.10
CA PRO A 226 15.76 -11.08 13.91
C PRO A 226 14.83 -12.10 13.24
N GLU A 227 13.97 -12.76 14.02
CA GLU A 227 13.05 -13.80 13.54
C GLU A 227 11.96 -13.26 12.61
N PHE A 228 11.59 -11.97 12.75
CA PHE A 228 10.50 -11.34 11.99
C PHE A 228 10.93 -10.13 11.18
N GLY A 229 12.11 -9.56 11.44
CA GLY A 229 12.63 -8.37 10.77
C GLY A 229 13.13 -8.60 9.36
N MET A 230 13.31 -9.86 8.96
CA MET A 230 13.71 -10.26 7.59
C MET A 230 15.01 -9.57 7.13
N GLY A 231 15.96 -9.34 8.03
CA GLY A 231 17.23 -8.64 7.76
C GLY A 231 17.13 -7.11 7.85
N LEU A 232 15.96 -6.55 8.16
CA LEU A 232 15.75 -5.11 8.38
C LEU A 232 15.55 -4.75 9.85
N GLU A 233 15.58 -5.72 10.77
CA GLU A 233 15.41 -5.53 12.22
C GLU A 233 16.38 -4.47 12.78
N GLY A 234 17.63 -4.44 12.31
CA GLY A 234 18.62 -3.46 12.75
C GLY A 234 18.21 -2.03 12.41
N LEU A 235 17.63 -1.83 11.21
CA LEU A 235 17.10 -0.53 10.79
C LEU A 235 15.88 -0.14 11.63
N VAL A 236 14.96 -1.08 11.87
CA VAL A 236 13.79 -0.85 12.72
C VAL A 236 14.21 -0.47 14.15
N ALA A 237 15.16 -1.21 14.73
CA ALA A 237 15.68 -0.97 16.06
C ALA A 237 16.34 0.41 16.17
N LEU A 238 17.17 0.79 15.19
CA LEU A 238 17.83 2.10 15.14
C LEU A 238 16.83 3.26 15.07
N ARG A 239 15.66 3.04 14.44
CA ARG A 239 14.59 4.05 14.33
C ARG A 239 13.81 4.25 15.63
N GLY A 240 13.93 3.34 16.61
CA GLY A 240 13.42 3.55 17.97
C GLY A 240 11.92 3.88 18.01
N ASP A 241 11.58 5.02 18.61
CA ASP A 241 10.22 5.52 18.81
C ASP A 241 9.54 6.04 17.52
N ARG A 242 10.30 6.12 16.42
CA ARG A 242 9.80 6.46 15.08
C ARG A 242 9.18 5.27 14.35
N VAL A 243 9.14 4.08 14.96
CA VAL A 243 8.39 2.92 14.45
C VAL A 243 7.17 2.69 15.31
N ARG A 244 5.96 2.81 14.73
CA ARG A 244 4.69 2.74 15.46
C ARG A 244 3.74 1.71 14.86
N GLY A 245 3.16 0.88 15.72
CA GLY A 245 2.07 0.00 15.32
C GLY A 245 0.72 0.68 15.50
N ILE A 246 -0.09 0.71 14.46
CA ILE A 246 -1.45 1.24 14.46
C ILE A 246 -2.36 0.10 14.01
N LEU A 247 -3.23 -0.36 14.92
CA LEU A 247 -4.14 -1.47 14.63
C LEU A 247 -5.10 -1.08 13.51
N ASN A 248 -5.21 -1.93 12.48
CA ASN A 248 -6.20 -1.75 11.43
C ASN A 248 -7.63 -1.82 11.97
N GLY A 249 -8.53 -1.03 11.39
CA GLY A 249 -9.96 -1.13 11.64
C GLY A 249 -10.67 -2.03 10.63
N ILE A 250 -11.98 -2.20 10.83
CA ILE A 250 -12.91 -2.79 9.87
C ILE A 250 -14.04 -1.81 9.61
N ASP A 251 -14.71 -1.92 8.47
CA ASP A 251 -15.95 -1.19 8.23
C ASP A 251 -17.09 -1.86 9.01
N ALA A 252 -17.52 -1.23 10.10
CA ALA A 252 -18.58 -1.73 10.97
C ALA A 252 -19.99 -1.55 10.39
N ALA A 253 -20.16 -0.86 9.26
CA ALA A 253 -21.43 -0.84 8.53
C ALA A 253 -21.55 -2.06 7.61
N VAL A 254 -20.43 -2.48 7.01
CA VAL A 254 -20.34 -3.70 6.19
C VAL A 254 -20.33 -4.94 7.08
N TRP A 255 -19.40 -5.02 8.03
CA TRP A 255 -19.22 -6.16 8.93
C TRP A 255 -20.10 -6.04 10.17
N ASN A 256 -21.42 -6.08 9.99
CA ASN A 256 -22.40 -5.95 11.06
C ASN A 256 -23.36 -7.13 11.13
N PRO A 257 -23.18 -8.09 12.06
CA PRO A 257 -24.04 -9.28 12.13
C PRO A 257 -25.51 -8.97 12.41
N ALA A 258 -25.85 -7.76 12.85
CA ALA A 258 -27.24 -7.35 13.07
C ALA A 258 -27.97 -7.01 11.76
N SER A 259 -27.24 -6.63 10.71
CA SER A 259 -27.80 -6.21 9.42
C SER A 259 -27.29 -7.01 8.23
N ASP A 260 -26.21 -7.78 8.40
CA ASP A 260 -25.54 -8.56 7.37
C ASP A 260 -26.51 -9.53 6.68
N ALA A 261 -26.65 -9.36 5.36
CA ALA A 261 -27.55 -10.17 4.54
C ALA A 261 -26.86 -11.44 4.02
N ASP A 262 -25.53 -11.54 4.14
CA ASP A 262 -24.73 -12.65 3.65
C ASP A 262 -24.66 -13.82 4.66
N ILE A 263 -25.17 -13.63 5.88
CA ILE A 263 -25.27 -14.67 6.90
C ILE A 263 -26.69 -15.23 7.00
N ALA A 264 -26.81 -16.54 7.28
CA ALA A 264 -28.08 -17.25 7.35
C ALA A 264 -29.04 -16.69 8.43
N ALA A 265 -28.51 -16.20 9.54
CA ALA A 265 -29.26 -15.58 10.62
C ALA A 265 -28.53 -14.39 11.23
N LYS A 266 -29.19 -13.22 11.19
CA LYS A 266 -28.75 -11.99 11.85
C LYS A 266 -28.77 -12.13 13.36
N TYR A 267 -27.76 -11.59 14.03
CA TYR A 267 -27.61 -11.66 15.48
C TYR A 267 -26.96 -10.41 16.06
N THR A 268 -27.12 -10.23 17.37
CA THR A 268 -26.51 -9.14 18.15
C THR A 268 -25.75 -9.72 19.34
N ALA A 269 -25.06 -8.87 20.11
CA ALA A 269 -24.45 -9.26 21.38
C ALA A 269 -25.45 -9.85 22.39
N HIS A 270 -26.76 -9.61 22.23
CA HIS A 270 -27.82 -10.11 23.11
C HIS A 270 -28.56 -11.33 22.56
N THR A 271 -28.27 -11.77 21.33
CA THR A 271 -28.97 -12.90 20.67
C THR A 271 -27.98 -13.88 20.05
N LEU A 272 -26.94 -14.25 20.81
CA LEU A 272 -25.85 -15.12 20.34
C LEU A 272 -26.32 -16.55 20.02
N ASP A 273 -27.43 -16.98 20.61
CA ASP A 273 -28.13 -18.24 20.31
C ASP A 273 -28.45 -18.39 18.81
N LYS A 274 -28.76 -17.27 18.12
CA LYS A 274 -29.04 -17.26 16.67
C LYS A 274 -27.84 -17.66 15.81
N ARG A 275 -26.61 -17.65 16.35
CA ARG A 275 -25.41 -18.11 15.63
C ARG A 275 -25.47 -19.59 15.27
N MET A 276 -26.30 -20.39 15.95
CA MET A 276 -26.47 -21.80 15.62
C MET A 276 -26.99 -22.01 14.19
N ALA A 277 -27.88 -21.15 13.70
CA ALA A 277 -28.33 -21.22 12.32
C ALA A 277 -27.19 -20.94 11.33
N ASN A 278 -26.28 -20.02 11.66
CA ASN A 278 -25.08 -19.76 10.85
C ASN A 278 -24.11 -20.96 10.86
N LYS A 279 -23.92 -21.62 12.01
CA LYS A 279 -23.12 -22.85 12.12
C LYS A 279 -23.68 -23.96 11.23
N ARG A 280 -24.99 -24.21 11.32
CA ARG A 280 -25.68 -25.24 10.51
C ARG A 280 -25.60 -24.96 9.02
N ALA A 281 -25.70 -23.69 8.62
CA ALA A 281 -25.53 -23.29 7.23
C ALA A 281 -24.11 -23.60 6.72
N LEU A 282 -23.07 -23.29 7.51
CA LEU A 282 -21.68 -23.56 7.14
C LEU A 282 -21.39 -25.06 7.06
N GLU A 283 -21.90 -25.86 8.00
CA GLU A 283 -21.78 -27.32 7.94
C GLU A 283 -22.41 -27.88 6.66
N ALA A 284 -23.62 -27.41 6.31
CA ALA A 284 -24.28 -27.84 5.08
C ALA A 284 -23.52 -27.43 3.82
N GLU A 285 -22.97 -26.21 3.79
CA GLU A 285 -22.18 -25.70 2.66
C GLU A 285 -20.90 -26.51 2.43
N PHE A 286 -20.22 -26.90 3.50
CA PHE A 286 -18.97 -27.66 3.45
C PHE A 286 -19.17 -29.19 3.49
N GLY A 287 -20.41 -29.67 3.57
CA GLY A 287 -20.74 -31.09 3.65
C GLY A 287 -20.24 -31.76 4.94
N LEU A 288 -20.18 -31.02 6.04
CA LEU A 288 -19.77 -31.50 7.35
C LEU A 288 -20.93 -32.17 8.10
N GLU A 289 -20.61 -33.04 9.06
CA GLU A 289 -21.60 -33.59 9.97
C GLU A 289 -22.22 -32.47 10.82
N SER A 290 -23.56 -32.46 10.92
CA SER A 290 -24.26 -31.48 11.74
C SER A 290 -24.36 -31.94 13.20
N ASP A 291 -23.48 -31.42 14.05
CA ASP A 291 -23.47 -31.71 15.49
C ASP A 291 -23.25 -30.46 16.37
N ASP A 292 -23.25 -30.61 17.69
CA ASP A 292 -23.00 -29.50 18.64
C ASP A 292 -21.52 -29.36 19.05
N GLY A 293 -20.62 -30.06 18.35
CA GLY A 293 -19.18 -30.00 18.57
C GLY A 293 -18.54 -28.67 18.17
N PRO A 294 -17.27 -28.44 18.50
CA PRO A 294 -16.56 -27.22 18.13
C PRO A 294 -16.29 -27.18 16.61
N LEU A 295 -16.69 -26.09 15.96
CA LEU A 295 -16.37 -25.82 14.56
C LEU A 295 -15.26 -24.77 14.49
N PHE A 296 -14.11 -25.15 13.93
CA PHE A 296 -12.98 -24.25 13.70
C PHE A 296 -12.93 -23.86 12.23
N THR A 297 -12.59 -22.61 11.94
CA THR A 297 -12.52 -22.07 10.58
C THR A 297 -11.19 -21.37 10.36
N VAL A 298 -10.60 -21.58 9.19
CA VAL A 298 -9.40 -20.88 8.74
C VAL A 298 -9.76 -20.13 7.46
N VAL A 299 -9.75 -18.79 7.52
CA VAL A 299 -9.94 -17.90 6.36
C VAL A 299 -8.66 -17.08 6.21
N SER A 300 -7.70 -17.62 5.46
CA SER A 300 -6.39 -17.00 5.28
C SER A 300 -5.82 -17.28 3.89
N ARG A 301 -4.78 -16.55 3.50
CA ARG A 301 -3.87 -17.02 2.45
C ARG A 301 -3.12 -18.24 2.98
N LEU A 302 -2.90 -19.22 2.11
CA LEU A 302 -2.15 -20.43 2.44
C LEU A 302 -0.67 -20.20 2.10
N THR A 303 0.04 -19.59 3.04
CA THR A 303 1.47 -19.29 2.96
C THR A 303 2.20 -19.81 4.20
N TRP A 304 3.52 -20.03 4.08
CA TRP A 304 4.35 -20.34 5.25
C TRP A 304 4.54 -19.13 6.17
N GLN A 305 4.51 -17.92 5.60
CA GLN A 305 4.55 -16.67 6.35
C GLN A 305 3.18 -16.34 6.95
#